data_AF-A0A917XUN1-F1
#
_entry.id   AF-A0A917XUN1-F1
#
_cell.length_a   1.000
_cell.length_b   1.000
_cell.length_c   1.000
_cell.angle_alpha   90.00
_cell.angle_beta   90.00
_cell.angle_gamma   90.00
#
_symmetry.space_group_name_H-M   'P 1'
#
loop_
_entity.id
_entity.type
_entity.pdbx_description
1 polymer ?
#
loop_
_entity_poly.entity_id
_entity_poly.type
_entity_poly.pdbx_seq_one_letter_code
_entity_poly.pdbx_strand_id
1 'polypeptide(L)' 'MNIVDANIILRYLLNDIDDLADKAANIVENNLVFSPNEVIAEIVYVLEKVYKVRTKK' A
#
# COMPACT_ATOMS: atom_id res chain seq x y z
N MET A 1 -8.08 7.58 14.13
CA MET A 1 -8.02 7.44 12.66
C MET A 1 -6.56 7.50 12.28
N ASN A 2 -5.99 6.41 11.76
CA ASN A 2 -4.59 6.38 11.38
C ASN A 2 -4.47 6.77 9.91
N ILE A 3 -3.73 7.83 9.60
CA ILE A 3 -3.42 8.19 8.21
C ILE A 3 -2.22 7.35 7.79
N VAL A 4 -2.34 6.64 6.67
CA VAL A 4 -1.30 5.73 6.19
C VAL A 4 -0.66 6.24 4.91
N ASP A 5 0.65 6.02 4.80
CA ASP A 5 1.45 6.36 3.63
C ASP A 5 1.34 5.28 2.54
N ALA A 6 1.68 5.63 1.31
CA ALA A 6 1.70 4.70 0.18
C ALA A 6 2.57 3.48 0.47
N ASN A 7 3.70 3.67 1.15
CA ASN A 7 4.62 2.58 1.46
C ASN A 7 4.01 1.52 2.37
N ILE A 8 3.16 1.90 3.33
CA ILE A 8 2.47 0.92 4.19
C ILE A 8 1.58 0.02 3.35
N ILE A 9 0.77 0.61 2.47
CA ILE A 9 -0.11 -0.15 1.58
C ILE A 9 0.69 -0.99 0.59
N LEU A 10 1.80 -0.47 0.04
CA LEU A 10 2.66 -1.21 -0.88
C LEU A 10 3.30 -2.43 -0.21
N ARG A 11 3.84 -2.30 1.01
CA ARG A 11 4.38 -3.45 1.76
C ARG A 11 3.32 -4.51 2.03
N TYR A 12 2.11 -4.09 2.39
CA TYR A 12 0.98 -4.99 2.58
C TYR A 12 0.59 -5.74 1.30
N LEU A 13 0.46 -5.01 0.17
CA LEU A 13 0.01 -5.60 -1.09
C LEU A 13 1.08 -6.48 -1.76
N LEU A 14 2.35 -6.10 -1.67
CA LEU A 14 3.45 -6.76 -2.38
C LEU A 14 4.06 -7.91 -1.59
N ASN A 15 3.92 -7.89 -0.27
CA ASN A 15 4.52 -8.88 0.64
C ASN A 15 6.01 -9.13 0.32
N ASP A 16 6.77 -8.05 0.12
CA ASP A 16 8.13 -8.11 -0.45
C ASP A 16 9.27 -8.06 0.57
N ILE A 17 8.99 -7.57 1.79
CA ILE A 17 9.92 -7.52 2.91
C ILE A 17 9.19 -8.03 4.15
N ASP A 18 9.45 -9.27 4.57
CA ASP A 18 8.71 -9.99 5.61
C ASP A 18 8.38 -9.12 6.85
N ASP A 19 9.38 -8.55 7.54
CA ASP A 19 9.15 -7.74 8.75
C ASP A 19 8.32 -6.47 8.49
N LEU A 20 8.45 -5.86 7.32
CA LEU A 20 7.67 -4.67 6.97
C LEU A 20 6.26 -5.03 6.48
N ALA A 21 6.11 -6.16 5.80
CA ALA A 21 4.84 -6.69 5.35
C ALA A 21 3.98 -7.10 6.56
N ASP A 22 4.56 -7.79 7.55
CA ASP A 22 3.89 -8.16 8.80
C ASP A 22 3.43 -6.93 9.59
N LYS A 23 4.29 -5.90 9.70
CA LYS A 23 3.93 -4.63 10.33
C LYS A 23 2.82 -3.92 9.58
N ALA A 24 2.89 -3.89 8.25
CA ALA A 24 1.88 -3.27 7.41
C ALA A 24 0.53 -4.01 7.52
N ALA A 25 0.52 -5.34 7.52
CA ALA A 25 -0.66 -6.16 7.73
C ALA A 25 -1.31 -5.87 9.07
N ASN A 26 -0.52 -5.83 10.16
CA ASN A 26 -1.04 -5.49 11.47
C ASN A 26 -1.66 -4.07 11.51
N ILE A 27 -1.06 -3.08 10.83
CA ILE A 27 -1.61 -1.73 10.75
C ILE A 27 -2.94 -1.73 9.96
N VAL A 28 -2.97 -2.34 8.78
CA VAL A 28 -4.10 -2.28 7.84
C VAL A 28 -5.28 -3.11 8.32
N GLU A 29 -5.04 -4.29 8.90
CA GLU A 29 -6.10 -5.24 9.26
C GLU A 29 -6.70 -4.98 10.65
N ASN A 30 -5.90 -4.44 11.59
CA ASN A 30 -6.35 -4.24 12.97
C ASN A 30 -6.70 -2.79 13.33
N ASN A 31 -6.62 -1.85 12.39
CA ASN A 31 -6.94 -0.44 12.64
C ASN A 31 -7.84 0.15 11.56
N LEU A 32 -8.63 1.16 11.94
CA LEU A 32 -9.34 2.00 10.97
C LEU A 32 -8.36 3.01 10.36
N VAL A 33 -7.97 2.73 9.11
CA VAL A 33 -7.00 3.52 8.35
C VAL A 33 -7.69 4.44 7.33
N PHE A 34 -7.10 5.61 7.13
CA PHE A 34 -7.51 6.57 6.10
C PHE A 34 -6.34 6.83 5.16
N SER A 35 -6.59 6.80 3.86
CA SER A 35 -5.60 7.13 2.84
C SER A 35 -6.18 8.22 1.94
N PRO A 36 -5.56 9.43 1.89
CA PRO A 36 -5.96 10.49 0.98
C PRO A 36 -5.89 10.05 -0.50
N ASN A 37 -6.66 10.71 -1.37
CA ASN A 37 -6.70 10.37 -2.79
C ASN A 37 -5.32 10.48 -3.46
N GLU A 38 -4.49 11.43 -3.01
CA GLU A 38 -3.12 11.63 -3.47
C GLU A 38 -2.24 10.42 -3.17
N VAL A 39 -2.39 9.83 -1.98
CA VAL A 39 -1.67 8.61 -1.57
C VAL A 39 -2.15 7.41 -2.39
N ILE A 40 -3.45 7.32 -2.67
CA ILE A 40 -3.98 6.28 -3.58
C ILE A 40 -3.40 6.43 -4.99
N ALA A 41 -3.31 7.65 -5.52
CA ALA A 41 -2.72 7.90 -6.84
C ALA A 41 -1.24 7.50 -6.90
N GLU A 42 -0.49 7.74 -5.82
CA GLU A 42 0.90 7.29 -5.70
C GLU A 42 1.01 5.76 -5.70
N ILE A 43 0.17 5.06 -4.92
CA ILE A 43 0.15 3.58 -4.89
C ILE A 43 -0.09 3.04 -6.30
N VAL A 44 -1.09 3.55 -7.01
CA VAL A 44 -1.39 3.13 -8.39
C VAL A 44 -0.20 3.42 -9.31
N TYR A 45 0.40 4.60 -9.23
CA TYR A 45 1.57 4.96 -10.03
C TYR A 45 2.74 4.00 -9.80
N VAL A 46 3.05 3.66 -8.55
CA VAL A 46 4.14 2.73 -8.21
C VAL A 46 3.85 1.33 -8.75
N LEU A 47 2.63 0.83 -8.56
CA LEU A 47 2.24 -0.48 -9.08
C LEU A 47 2.33 -0.55 -10.61
N GLU A 48 1.86 0.48 -11.32
CA GLU A 48 1.90 0.52 -12.78
C GLU A 48 3.30 0.77 -13.35
N LYS A 49 4.06 1.71 -12.78
CA LYS A 49 5.31 2.21 -13.37
C LYS A 49 6.56 1.52 -12.84
N VAL A 50 6.59 1.11 -11.58
CA VAL A 50 7.73 0.41 -10.98
C VAL A 50 7.52 -1.09 -11.11
N TYR A 51 6.41 -1.61 -10.58
CA TYR A 51 6.12 -3.05 -10.57
C TYR A 51 5.47 -3.58 -11.86
N LYS A 52 5.15 -2.69 -12.81
CA LYS A 52 4.58 -3.04 -14.13
C LYS A 52 3.31 -3.90 -14.03
N VAL A 53 2.54 -3.72 -12.96
CA VAL A 53 1.23 -4.35 -12.79
C VAL A 53 0.33 -3.90 -13.93
N ARG A 54 -0.23 -4.85 -14.68
CA ARG A 54 -1.10 -4.55 -15.82
C ARG A 54 -2.48 -4.17 -15.33
N THR A 55 -2.87 -2.94 -15.60
CA THR A 55 -4.28 -2.52 -15.53
C THR A 55 -5.04 -3.21 -16.67
N LYS A 56 -6.12 -3.93 -16.34
CA LYS A 56 -7.07 -4.39 -17.36
C LYS A 56 -7.85 -3.17 -17.84
N LYS A 57 -7.70 -2.83 -19.12
CA LYS A 57 -8.54 -1.84 -19.81
C LYS A 57 -9.82 -2.50 -20.30
#